data_AF-X0S5A6-F1
#
_entry.id   AF-X0S5A6-F1
#
_cell.length_a   1.000
_cell.length_b   1.000
_cell.length_c   1.000
_cell.angle_alpha   90.00
_cell.angle_beta   90.00
_cell.angle_gamma   90.00
#
_symmetry.space_group_name_H-M   'P 1'
#
loop_
_entity.id
_entity.type
_entity.pdbx_description
1 polymer ?
#
loop_
_entity_poly.entity_id
_entity_poly.type
_entity_poly.pdbx_seq_one_letter_code
_entity_poly.pdbx_strand_id
1 'polypeptide(L)'
;MSIFGYYFVGSLLREAGWPRKQGLFKRLSYDTTIADAAIDQMVDWAASLGAGRPALALQIITEMFRDRNWDGDDAPQIDTFISGARESWDKAPNAATREIVRPFRLASAFGALISPKNFQDARVRVALEQNVLEAVLWGLANPDQFTMWYAEAAQRHESSLGFMQSSGLAVDTLPALGEFLDQSEQIVRNYERDMGPLPTIPAKLLSDARALGIKVNEVA
;
A
#
# COMPACT_ATOMS: atom_id res chain seq x y z
N MET A 1 -4.06 1.86 -17.35
CA MET A 1 -4.06 1.28 -15.98
C MET A 1 -2.70 1.52 -15.37
N SER A 2 -2.68 2.14 -14.19
CA SER A 2 -1.45 2.48 -13.47
C SER A 2 -0.59 1.24 -13.17
N ILE A 3 0.69 1.50 -12.88
CA ILE A 3 1.66 0.51 -12.40
C ILE A 3 2.13 0.84 -10.98
N PHE A 4 1.39 1.66 -10.24
CA PHE A 4 1.77 2.17 -8.93
C PHE A 4 2.02 1.04 -7.91
N GLY A 5 1.08 0.10 -7.76
CA GLY A 5 1.25 -1.05 -6.87
C GLY A 5 2.39 -1.97 -7.30
N TYR A 6 2.57 -2.19 -8.60
CA TYR A 6 3.72 -2.94 -9.11
C TYR A 6 5.05 -2.21 -8.83
N TYR A 7 5.10 -0.89 -9.03
CA TYR A 7 6.29 -0.08 -8.76
C TYR A 7 6.65 -0.10 -7.28
N PHE A 8 5.65 -0.04 -6.40
CA PHE A 8 5.84 -0.05 -4.95
C PHE A 8 6.55 -1.33 -4.51
N VAL A 9 5.96 -2.50 -4.80
CA VAL A 9 6.55 -3.80 -4.44
C VAL A 9 7.88 -4.00 -5.15
N GLY A 10 7.99 -3.62 -6.41
CA GLY A 10 9.24 -3.70 -7.17
C GLY A 10 10.38 -2.87 -6.56
N SER A 11 10.09 -1.69 -6.03
CA SER A 11 11.07 -0.82 -5.37
C SER A 11 11.54 -1.41 -4.05
N LEU A 12 10.60 -1.85 -3.19
CA LEU A 12 10.93 -2.54 -1.93
C LEU A 12 11.80 -3.79 -2.17
N LEU A 13 11.44 -4.59 -3.19
CA LEU A 13 12.20 -5.77 -3.56
C LEU A 13 13.61 -5.42 -4.06
N ARG A 14 13.75 -4.36 -4.87
CA ARG A 14 15.07 -3.90 -5.34
C ARG A 14 15.95 -3.40 -4.20
N GLU A 15 15.40 -2.66 -3.25
CA GLU A 15 16.10 -2.19 -2.05
C GLU A 15 16.57 -3.38 -1.20
N ALA A 16 15.75 -4.42 -1.09
CA ALA A 16 16.11 -5.70 -0.47
C ALA A 16 17.06 -6.56 -1.33
N GLY A 17 17.53 -6.07 -2.48
CA GLY A 17 18.48 -6.76 -3.35
C GLY A 17 17.88 -7.94 -4.12
N TRP A 18 16.58 -7.88 -4.47
CA TRP A 18 15.89 -8.86 -5.31
C TRP A 18 15.56 -8.29 -6.69
N PRO A 19 15.49 -9.14 -7.74
CA PRO A 19 15.61 -10.60 -7.75
C PRO A 19 17.05 -11.10 -7.58
N ARG A 20 17.23 -12.33 -7.09
CA ARG A 20 18.55 -12.96 -6.87
C ARG A 20 18.72 -14.24 -7.69
N LYS A 21 19.97 -14.61 -7.99
CA LYS A 21 20.29 -15.94 -8.54
C LYS A 21 20.34 -16.96 -7.41
N GLN A 22 19.61 -18.05 -7.54
CA GLN A 22 19.58 -19.13 -6.54
C GLN A 22 20.74 -20.13 -6.72
N GLY A 23 21.99 -19.67 -6.71
CA GLY A 23 23.21 -20.46 -6.98
C GLY A 23 23.81 -20.21 -8.38
N LEU A 24 24.99 -20.79 -8.65
CA LEU A 24 25.84 -20.46 -9.83
C LEU A 24 25.15 -20.67 -11.19
N PHE A 25 24.21 -21.62 -11.30
CA PHE A 25 23.55 -21.98 -12.55
C PHE A 25 22.03 -21.72 -12.57
N LYS A 26 21.47 -21.12 -11.52
CA LYS A 26 20.02 -20.89 -11.45
C LYS A 26 19.62 -19.53 -12.02
N ARG A 27 18.39 -19.48 -12.55
CA ARG A 27 17.76 -18.28 -13.10
C ARG A 27 17.48 -17.27 -11.99
N LEU A 28 17.37 -15.99 -12.36
CA LEU A 28 16.89 -14.94 -11.47
C LEU A 28 15.46 -15.27 -11.02
N SER A 29 15.19 -15.13 -9.73
CA SER A 29 13.88 -15.33 -9.13
C SER A 29 13.70 -14.43 -7.92
N TYR A 30 12.44 -14.17 -7.56
CA TYR A 30 12.07 -13.63 -6.26
C TYR A 30 11.72 -14.78 -5.32
N ASP A 31 12.14 -14.66 -4.07
CA ASP A 31 11.58 -15.42 -2.97
C ASP A 31 10.17 -14.89 -2.70
N THR A 32 9.18 -15.78 -2.71
CA THR A 32 7.77 -15.38 -2.61
C THR A 32 7.37 -14.98 -1.20
N THR A 33 8.05 -15.48 -0.17
CA THR A 33 7.83 -15.03 1.21
C THR A 33 8.32 -13.60 1.40
N ILE A 34 9.47 -13.26 0.82
CA ILE A 34 9.98 -11.87 0.83
C ILE A 34 9.09 -10.96 -0.01
N ALA A 35 8.60 -11.43 -1.16
CA ALA A 35 7.67 -10.66 -1.98
C ALA A 35 6.32 -10.45 -1.27
N ASP A 36 5.81 -11.45 -0.55
CA ASP A 36 4.60 -11.31 0.26
C ASP A 36 4.78 -10.32 1.41
N ALA A 37 5.97 -10.29 2.05
CA ALA A 37 6.30 -9.27 3.04
C ALA A 37 6.36 -7.85 2.44
N ALA A 38 6.91 -7.71 1.22
CA ALA A 38 6.89 -6.43 0.50
C ALA A 38 5.46 -5.98 0.12
N ILE A 39 4.57 -6.93 -0.18
CA ILE A 39 3.15 -6.66 -0.42
C ILE A 39 2.47 -6.20 0.88
N ASP A 40 2.75 -6.84 2.02
CA ASP A 40 2.22 -6.40 3.32
C ASP A 40 2.69 -4.98 3.65
N GLN A 41 3.96 -4.66 3.43
CA GLN A 41 4.51 -3.32 3.63
C GLN A 41 3.82 -2.28 2.72
N MET A 42 3.60 -2.65 1.45
CA MET A 42 2.86 -1.81 0.51
C MET A 42 1.45 -1.50 1.02
N VAL A 43 0.74 -2.50 1.54
CA VAL A 43 -0.63 -2.31 2.09
C VAL A 43 -0.61 -1.38 3.30
N ASP A 44 0.28 -1.61 4.27
CA ASP A 44 0.35 -0.78 5.48
C ASP A 44 0.73 0.67 5.15
N TRP A 45 1.68 0.88 4.23
CA TRP A 45 2.06 2.22 3.77
C TRP A 45 0.96 2.90 2.95
N ALA A 46 0.30 2.18 2.04
CA ALA A 46 -0.81 2.72 1.24
C ALA A 46 -1.98 3.18 2.14
N ALA A 47 -2.32 2.41 3.17
CA ALA A 47 -3.30 2.83 4.16
C ALA A 47 -2.84 4.03 4.99
N SER A 48 -1.56 4.08 5.35
CA SER A 48 -1.00 5.25 6.05
C SER A 48 -1.13 6.53 5.23
N LEU A 49 -0.93 6.46 3.91
CA LEU A 49 -1.10 7.59 3.00
C LEU A 49 -2.56 8.03 2.99
N GLY A 50 -3.50 7.09 2.94
CA GLY A 50 -4.94 7.38 3.07
C GLY A 50 -5.29 8.09 4.39
N ALA A 51 -4.79 7.55 5.51
CA ALA A 51 -5.12 8.03 6.84
C ALA A 51 -4.45 9.36 7.20
N GLY A 52 -3.16 9.51 6.86
CA GLY A 52 -2.31 10.61 7.32
C GLY A 52 -1.93 11.63 6.25
N ARG A 53 -2.16 11.34 4.96
CA ARG A 53 -1.84 12.22 3.80
C ARG A 53 -2.97 12.21 2.75
N PRO A 54 -4.21 12.59 3.12
CA PRO A 54 -5.40 12.42 2.28
C PRO A 54 -5.30 13.10 0.91
N ALA A 55 -4.65 14.25 0.78
CA ALA A 55 -4.45 14.88 -0.52
C ALA A 55 -3.59 14.01 -1.46
N LEU A 56 -2.47 13.49 -0.96
CA LEU A 56 -1.59 12.61 -1.72
C LEU A 56 -2.29 11.29 -2.09
N ALA A 57 -3.09 10.74 -1.16
CA ALA A 57 -3.92 9.57 -1.42
C ALA A 57 -4.92 9.78 -2.56
N LEU A 58 -5.58 10.94 -2.64
CA LEU A 58 -6.47 11.27 -3.75
C LEU A 58 -5.71 11.45 -5.08
N GLN A 59 -4.48 11.97 -5.06
CA GLN A 59 -3.62 12.00 -6.24
C GLN A 59 -3.24 10.59 -6.71
N ILE A 60 -2.96 9.66 -5.78
CA ILE A 60 -2.71 8.25 -6.10
C ILE A 60 -3.97 7.62 -6.73
N ILE A 61 -5.16 7.84 -6.19
CA ILE A 61 -6.41 7.36 -6.81
C ILE A 61 -6.57 7.94 -8.21
N THR A 62 -6.29 9.24 -8.38
CA THR A 62 -6.32 9.89 -9.70
C THR A 62 -5.36 9.22 -10.67
N GLU A 63 -4.15 8.89 -10.22
CA GLU A 63 -3.16 8.16 -11.01
C GLU A 63 -3.64 6.77 -11.43
N MET A 64 -4.27 6.03 -10.51
CA MET A 64 -4.80 4.69 -10.78
C MET A 64 -5.89 4.70 -11.85
N PHE A 65 -6.65 5.79 -11.91
CA PHE A 65 -7.69 6.04 -12.91
C PHE A 65 -7.30 7.13 -13.91
N ARG A 66 -5.99 7.31 -14.20
CA ARG A 66 -5.48 8.38 -15.08
C ARG A 66 -6.18 8.45 -16.45
N ASP A 67 -6.57 7.30 -16.98
CA ASP A 67 -7.21 7.17 -18.30
C ASP A 67 -8.74 7.39 -18.27
N ARG A 68 -9.33 7.70 -17.10
CA ARG A 68 -10.78 7.88 -16.93
C ARG A 68 -11.18 9.35 -17.07
N ASN A 69 -12.35 9.56 -17.68
CA ASN A 69 -12.98 10.87 -17.70
C ASN A 69 -13.68 11.12 -16.36
N TRP A 70 -13.12 12.01 -15.54
CA TRP A 70 -13.67 12.35 -14.23
C TRP A 70 -14.93 13.24 -14.29
N ASP A 71 -15.21 13.84 -15.44
CA ASP A 71 -16.40 14.66 -15.69
C ASP A 71 -17.53 13.87 -16.40
N GLY A 72 -17.30 12.59 -16.69
CA GLY A 72 -18.26 11.72 -17.35
C GLY A 72 -19.18 10.98 -16.38
N ASP A 73 -20.29 10.45 -16.91
CA ASP A 73 -21.26 9.64 -16.13
C ASP A 73 -20.65 8.33 -15.60
N ASP A 74 -19.55 7.85 -16.20
CA ASP A 74 -18.82 6.65 -15.78
C ASP A 74 -17.58 6.95 -14.92
N ALA A 75 -17.47 8.19 -14.41
CA ALA A 75 -16.37 8.57 -13.51
C ALA A 75 -16.29 7.65 -12.29
N PRO A 76 -15.08 7.29 -11.82
CA PRO A 76 -14.93 6.52 -10.59
C PRO A 76 -15.65 7.17 -9.40
N GLN A 77 -16.31 6.34 -8.58
CA GLN A 77 -17.12 6.76 -7.44
C GLN A 77 -16.55 6.15 -6.15
N ILE A 78 -15.79 6.96 -5.40
CA ILE A 78 -15.09 6.47 -4.20
C ILE A 78 -16.04 6.07 -3.07
N ASP A 79 -17.20 6.70 -2.98
CA ASP A 79 -18.27 6.34 -2.06
C ASP A 79 -18.80 4.93 -2.33
N THR A 80 -18.94 4.55 -3.60
CA THR A 80 -19.37 3.21 -4.01
C THR A 80 -18.31 2.17 -3.64
N PHE A 81 -17.03 2.45 -3.88
CA PHE A 81 -15.94 1.54 -3.48
C PHE A 81 -15.89 1.36 -1.96
N ILE A 82 -15.96 2.46 -1.20
CA ILE A 82 -15.93 2.43 0.27
C ILE A 82 -17.17 1.69 0.82
N SER A 83 -18.36 2.03 0.32
CA SER A 83 -19.61 1.41 0.79
C SER A 83 -19.65 -0.09 0.51
N GLY A 84 -19.13 -0.52 -0.64
CA GLY A 84 -19.03 -1.94 -1.00
C GLY A 84 -18.04 -2.71 -0.13
N ALA A 85 -16.98 -2.07 0.37
CA ALA A 85 -15.95 -2.72 1.18
C ALA A 85 -16.22 -2.64 2.70
N ARG A 86 -17.06 -1.69 3.14
CA ARG A 86 -17.31 -1.39 4.56
C ARG A 86 -17.76 -2.59 5.38
N GLU A 87 -18.65 -3.45 4.86
CA GLU A 87 -19.08 -4.66 5.58
C GLU A 87 -17.91 -5.61 5.88
N SER A 88 -16.92 -5.69 4.98
CA SER A 88 -15.72 -6.52 5.19
C SER A 88 -14.80 -5.88 6.23
N TRP A 89 -14.60 -4.57 6.14
CA TRP A 89 -13.73 -3.81 7.03
C TRP A 89 -14.26 -3.80 8.49
N ASP A 90 -15.56 -3.64 8.67
CA ASP A 90 -16.19 -3.56 10.00
C ASP A 90 -16.16 -4.88 10.78
N LYS A 91 -15.88 -6.02 10.12
CA LYS A 91 -15.77 -7.33 10.79
C LYS A 91 -14.54 -7.45 11.68
N ALA A 92 -13.55 -6.57 11.53
CA ALA A 92 -12.28 -6.69 12.24
C ALA A 92 -11.72 -5.32 12.67
N PRO A 93 -12.40 -4.59 13.57
CA PRO A 93 -12.12 -3.17 13.87
C PRO A 93 -10.73 -2.90 14.47
N ASN A 94 -10.06 -3.91 15.02
CA ASN A 94 -8.72 -3.82 15.62
C ASN A 94 -7.66 -4.60 14.82
N ALA A 95 -7.99 -5.05 13.62
CA ALA A 95 -7.10 -5.84 12.80
C ALA A 95 -6.05 -4.96 12.12
N ALA A 96 -4.91 -5.57 11.77
CA ALA A 96 -3.92 -4.90 10.95
C ALA A 96 -4.49 -4.59 9.56
N THR A 97 -3.98 -3.55 8.90
CA THR A 97 -4.44 -3.19 7.55
C THR A 97 -4.32 -4.37 6.59
N ARG A 98 -3.22 -5.14 6.63
CA ARG A 98 -3.07 -6.39 5.86
C ARG A 98 -4.10 -7.49 6.16
N GLU A 99 -4.73 -7.49 7.33
CA GLU A 99 -5.78 -8.44 7.72
C GLU A 99 -7.18 -7.96 7.26
N ILE A 100 -7.33 -6.63 7.10
CA ILE A 100 -8.50 -5.99 6.49
C ILE A 100 -8.49 -6.21 4.97
N VAL A 101 -7.42 -5.79 4.29
CA VAL A 101 -7.28 -5.81 2.82
C VAL A 101 -7.04 -7.23 2.30
N ARG A 102 -6.42 -8.11 3.12
CA ARG A 102 -6.12 -9.51 2.78
C ARG A 102 -5.45 -9.65 1.41
N PRO A 103 -4.26 -9.04 1.24
CA PRO A 103 -3.64 -8.94 -0.06
C PRO A 103 -3.35 -10.31 -0.67
N PHE A 104 -3.39 -10.35 -2.00
CA PHE A 104 -2.95 -11.50 -2.79
C PHE A 104 -1.58 -12.04 -2.34
N ARG A 105 -1.48 -13.37 -2.16
CA ARG A 105 -0.27 -14.06 -1.72
C ARG A 105 0.41 -14.81 -2.85
N LEU A 106 1.61 -14.37 -3.20
CA LEU A 106 2.47 -15.00 -4.20
C LEU A 106 2.92 -16.38 -3.76
N ALA A 107 3.20 -16.59 -2.47
CA ALA A 107 3.63 -17.90 -1.99
C ALA A 107 2.56 -18.98 -2.23
N SER A 108 1.29 -18.64 -1.99
CA SER A 108 0.15 -19.53 -2.24
C SER A 108 -0.06 -19.80 -3.74
N ALA A 109 0.19 -18.81 -4.60
CA ALA A 109 -0.06 -18.92 -6.04
C ALA A 109 1.10 -19.54 -6.83
N PHE A 110 2.35 -19.36 -6.37
CA PHE A 110 3.56 -19.69 -7.14
C PHE A 110 4.54 -20.62 -6.40
N GLY A 111 4.26 -21.01 -5.14
CA GLY A 111 5.19 -21.77 -4.31
C GLY A 111 6.31 -20.88 -3.78
N ALA A 112 7.49 -21.44 -3.52
CA ALA A 112 8.60 -20.72 -2.86
C ALA A 112 9.31 -19.66 -3.72
N LEU A 113 9.21 -19.74 -5.05
CA LEU A 113 9.93 -18.87 -5.97
C LEU A 113 9.04 -18.43 -7.12
N ILE A 114 9.13 -17.17 -7.50
CA ILE A 114 8.48 -16.62 -8.70
C ILE A 114 9.53 -16.05 -9.66
N SER A 115 9.40 -16.35 -10.94
CA SER A 115 10.29 -15.80 -11.97
C SER A 115 9.97 -14.32 -12.25
N PRO A 116 10.93 -13.49 -12.69
CA PRO A 116 10.65 -12.11 -13.07
C PRO A 116 9.55 -11.96 -14.12
N LYS A 117 9.48 -12.90 -15.09
CA LYS A 117 8.41 -12.92 -16.09
C LYS A 117 7.03 -13.10 -15.46
N ASN A 118 6.90 -14.04 -14.51
CA ASN A 118 5.62 -14.28 -13.84
C ASN A 118 5.25 -13.15 -12.87
N PHE A 119 6.24 -12.53 -12.22
CA PHE A 119 6.01 -11.36 -11.38
C PHE A 119 5.52 -10.15 -12.19
N GLN A 120 5.93 -10.06 -13.46
CA GLN A 120 5.47 -9.06 -14.42
C GLN A 120 4.13 -9.42 -15.11
N ASP A 121 3.54 -10.57 -14.80
CA ASP A 121 2.26 -11.00 -15.38
C ASP A 121 1.16 -9.98 -15.07
N ALA A 122 0.29 -9.71 -16.05
CA ALA A 122 -0.76 -8.72 -15.93
C ALA A 122 -1.70 -9.00 -14.75
N ARG A 123 -1.96 -10.27 -14.41
CA ARG A 123 -2.81 -10.64 -13.28
C ARG A 123 -2.19 -10.28 -11.95
N VAL A 124 -0.88 -10.47 -11.81
CA VAL A 124 -0.13 -10.05 -10.60
C VAL A 124 -0.19 -8.54 -10.49
N ARG A 125 0.07 -7.81 -11.57
CA ARG A 125 -0.01 -6.33 -11.58
C ARG A 125 -1.40 -5.83 -11.17
N VAL A 126 -2.47 -6.37 -11.77
CA VAL A 126 -3.85 -6.01 -11.41
C VAL A 126 -4.12 -6.27 -9.93
N ALA A 127 -3.70 -7.42 -9.40
CA ALA A 127 -3.90 -7.74 -7.99
C ALA A 127 -3.15 -6.76 -7.06
N LEU A 128 -1.93 -6.35 -7.43
CA LEU A 128 -1.17 -5.34 -6.67
C LEU A 128 -1.84 -3.96 -6.71
N GLU A 129 -2.33 -3.52 -7.88
CA GLU A 129 -3.09 -2.27 -7.98
C GLU A 129 -4.36 -2.34 -7.13
N GLN A 130 -5.10 -3.45 -7.15
CA GLN A 130 -6.31 -3.61 -6.33
C GLN A 130 -6.00 -3.53 -4.83
N ASN A 131 -4.94 -4.20 -4.36
CA ASN A 131 -4.51 -4.13 -2.97
C ASN A 131 -4.16 -2.70 -2.55
N VAL A 132 -3.46 -1.93 -3.40
CA VAL A 132 -3.17 -0.52 -3.12
C VAL A 132 -4.44 0.31 -3.05
N LEU A 133 -5.33 0.17 -4.04
CA LEU A 133 -6.57 0.94 -4.10
C LEU A 133 -7.38 0.72 -2.83
N GLU A 134 -7.58 -0.54 -2.46
CA GLU A 134 -8.34 -0.88 -1.26
C GLU A 134 -7.67 -0.34 0.01
N ALA A 135 -6.36 -0.48 0.14
CA ALA A 135 -5.61 0.03 1.29
C ALA A 135 -5.72 1.56 1.42
N VAL A 136 -5.54 2.30 0.32
CA VAL A 136 -5.68 3.76 0.30
C VAL A 136 -7.10 4.17 0.68
N LEU A 137 -8.12 3.53 0.10
CA LEU A 137 -9.53 3.82 0.40
C LEU A 137 -9.87 3.48 1.86
N TRP A 138 -9.36 2.39 2.40
CA TRP A 138 -9.56 2.02 3.81
C TRP A 138 -8.93 3.07 4.73
N GLY A 139 -7.70 3.52 4.44
CA GLY A 139 -7.03 4.56 5.21
C GLY A 139 -7.78 5.89 5.18
N LEU A 140 -8.28 6.31 4.01
CA LEU A 140 -9.11 7.50 3.85
C LEU A 140 -10.40 7.44 4.67
N ALA A 141 -11.05 6.26 4.69
CA ALA A 141 -12.32 6.07 5.37
C ALA A 141 -12.17 5.84 6.89
N ASN A 142 -11.00 5.39 7.36
CA ASN A 142 -10.79 4.96 8.75
C ASN A 142 -9.47 5.51 9.36
N PRO A 143 -9.22 6.83 9.32
CA PRO A 143 -7.94 7.41 9.77
C PRO A 143 -7.66 7.19 11.27
N ASP A 144 -8.70 7.27 12.10
CA ASP A 144 -8.59 7.05 13.54
C ASP A 144 -8.27 5.59 13.86
N GLN A 145 -8.89 4.65 13.14
CA GLN A 145 -8.61 3.21 13.30
C GLN A 145 -7.17 2.88 12.91
N PHE A 146 -6.66 3.45 11.82
CA PHE A 146 -5.25 3.28 11.45
C PHE A 146 -4.31 3.82 12.54
N THR A 147 -4.60 5.01 13.07
CA THR A 147 -3.78 5.63 14.13
C THR A 147 -3.77 4.79 15.40
N MET A 148 -4.93 4.29 15.82
CA MET A 148 -5.06 3.38 16.97
C MET A 148 -4.28 2.09 16.75
N TRP A 149 -4.48 1.42 15.61
CA TRP A 149 -3.77 0.20 15.27
C TRP A 149 -2.24 0.41 15.29
N TYR A 150 -1.75 1.50 14.69
CA TYR A 150 -0.32 1.78 14.62
C TYR A 150 0.27 1.98 16.02
N ALA A 151 -0.43 2.71 16.89
CA ALA A 151 0.00 2.90 18.28
C ALA A 151 0.08 1.57 19.04
N GLU A 152 -0.92 0.69 18.89
CA GLU A 152 -0.91 -0.64 19.49
C GLU A 152 0.19 -1.55 18.89
N ALA A 153 0.44 -1.46 17.58
CA ALA A 153 1.52 -2.18 16.93
C ALA A 153 2.89 -1.73 17.45
N ALA A 154 3.12 -0.42 17.58
CA ALA A 154 4.32 0.15 18.17
C ALA A 154 4.54 -0.34 19.61
N GLN A 155 3.50 -0.31 20.45
CA GLN A 155 3.59 -0.79 21.83
C GLN A 155 3.87 -2.30 21.92
N ARG A 156 3.23 -3.12 21.08
CA ARG A 156 3.49 -4.57 21.01
C ARG A 156 4.90 -4.88 20.54
N HIS A 157 5.39 -4.14 19.54
CA HIS A 157 6.74 -4.29 19.02
C HIS A 157 7.77 -3.93 20.09
N GLU A 158 7.60 -2.79 20.76
CA GLU A 158 8.44 -2.35 21.88
C GLU A 158 8.50 -3.41 22.99
N SER A 159 7.34 -3.94 23.38
CA SER A 159 7.22 -4.96 24.44
C SER A 159 7.91 -6.28 24.09
N SER A 160 8.05 -6.60 22.80
CA SER A 160 8.71 -7.82 22.32
C SER A 160 10.15 -7.59 21.85
N LEU A 161 10.62 -6.34 21.81
CA LEU A 161 11.94 -5.96 21.27
C LEU A 161 13.08 -6.67 21.98
N GLY A 162 13.09 -6.66 23.32
CA GLY A 162 14.12 -7.33 24.12
C GLY A 162 14.19 -8.84 23.86
N PHE A 163 13.03 -9.49 23.68
CA PHE A 163 12.97 -10.91 23.33
C PHE A 163 13.54 -11.17 21.93
N MET A 164 13.15 -10.36 20.94
CA MET A 164 13.64 -10.50 19.56
C MET A 164 15.15 -10.28 19.45
N GLN A 165 15.67 -9.23 20.10
CA GLN A 165 17.11 -8.94 20.14
C GLN A 165 17.90 -10.04 20.86
N SER A 166 17.39 -10.56 21.98
CA SER A 166 18.01 -11.69 22.69
C SER A 166 18.02 -12.99 21.87
N SER A 167 17.10 -13.12 20.91
CA SER A 167 17.03 -14.23 19.95
C SER A 167 17.96 -14.04 18.75
N GLY A 168 18.77 -12.97 18.72
CA GLY A 168 19.72 -12.68 17.66
C GLY A 168 19.11 -12.02 16.42
N LEU A 169 17.87 -11.54 16.51
CA LEU A 169 17.25 -10.79 15.42
C LEU A 169 17.75 -9.34 15.42
N ALA A 170 18.23 -8.87 14.27
CA ALA A 170 18.57 -7.48 14.04
C ALA A 170 17.28 -6.68 13.80
N VAL A 171 16.59 -6.34 14.88
CA VAL A 171 15.36 -5.54 14.88
C VAL A 171 15.53 -4.30 15.75
N ASP A 172 15.06 -3.18 15.22
CA ASP A 172 14.99 -1.89 15.91
C ASP A 172 13.54 -1.56 16.30
N THR A 173 13.35 -0.49 17.06
CA THR A 173 12.03 0.05 17.38
C THR A 173 11.27 0.42 16.12
N LEU A 174 9.94 0.32 16.13
CA LEU A 174 9.15 0.92 15.06
C LEU A 174 9.32 2.45 15.09
N PRO A 175 9.36 3.11 13.91
CA PRO A 175 9.48 4.56 13.85
C PRO A 175 8.28 5.24 14.50
N ALA A 176 8.42 6.52 14.83
CA ALA A 176 7.27 7.32 15.22
C ALA A 176 6.27 7.42 14.04
N LEU A 177 4.97 7.58 14.32
CA LEU A 177 3.95 7.64 13.27
C LEU A 177 4.25 8.71 12.20
N GLY A 178 4.77 9.88 12.62
CA GLY A 178 5.18 10.93 11.68
C GLY A 178 6.26 10.46 10.71
N GLU A 179 7.31 9.79 11.22
CA GLU A 179 8.38 9.22 10.40
C GLU A 179 7.88 8.07 9.52
N PHE A 180 6.96 7.23 10.01
CA PHE A 180 6.32 6.19 9.20
C PHE A 180 5.56 6.78 8.00
N LEU A 181 4.87 7.91 8.20
CA LEU A 181 4.19 8.64 7.12
C LEU A 181 5.19 9.28 6.15
N ASP A 182 6.32 9.79 6.65
CA ASP A 182 7.35 10.37 5.78
C ASP A 182 8.04 9.28 4.94
N GLN A 183 8.28 8.10 5.52
CA GLN A 183 8.78 6.92 4.81
C GLN A 183 7.77 6.45 3.75
N SER A 184 6.46 6.43 4.07
CA SER A 184 5.44 6.07 3.09
C SER A 184 5.27 7.12 2.00
N GLU A 185 5.47 8.41 2.26
CA GLU A 185 5.56 9.43 1.21
C GLU A 185 6.78 9.25 0.31
N GLN A 186 7.91 8.81 0.86
CA GLN A 186 9.15 8.69 0.10
C GLN A 186 9.01 7.73 -1.09
N ILE A 187 8.18 6.69 -0.98
CA ILE A 187 7.89 5.80 -2.11
C ILE A 187 7.13 6.52 -3.24
N VAL A 188 6.26 7.48 -2.89
CA VAL A 188 5.49 8.28 -3.84
C VAL A 188 6.42 9.27 -4.53
N ARG A 189 7.31 9.92 -3.78
CA ARG A 189 8.35 10.80 -4.33
C ARG A 189 9.28 10.04 -5.29
N ASN A 190 9.64 8.81 -4.94
CA ASN A 190 10.42 7.93 -5.82
C ASN A 190 9.64 7.59 -7.10
N TYR A 191 8.34 7.28 -6.99
CA TYR A 191 7.47 7.07 -8.15
C TYR A 191 7.43 8.31 -9.05
N GLU A 192 7.20 9.50 -8.48
CA GLU A 192 7.12 10.74 -9.25
C GLU A 192 8.44 11.09 -9.96
N ARG A 193 9.58 10.84 -9.30
CA ARG A 193 10.91 10.99 -9.90
C ARG A 193 11.08 10.08 -11.12
N ASP A 194 10.63 8.83 -11.02
CA ASP A 194 10.92 7.80 -12.02
C ASP A 194 9.87 7.75 -13.15
N MET A 195 8.61 8.10 -12.84
CA MET A 195 7.44 7.95 -13.73
C MET A 195 6.81 9.28 -14.16
N GLY A 196 7.22 10.39 -13.53
CA GLY A 196 6.62 11.71 -13.68
C GLY A 196 5.63 12.05 -12.57
N PRO A 197 5.30 13.33 -12.39
CA PRO A 197 4.49 13.81 -11.28
C PRO A 197 3.09 13.18 -11.25
N LEU A 198 2.53 13.05 -10.05
CA LEU A 198 1.14 12.62 -9.90
C LEU A 198 0.20 13.68 -10.50
N PRO A 199 -0.92 13.26 -11.10
CA PRO A 199 -1.92 14.18 -11.62
C PRO A 199 -2.57 15.01 -10.51
N THR A 200 -3.10 16.18 -10.89
CA THR A 200 -3.93 17.01 -10.02
C THR A 200 -5.22 16.29 -9.66
N ILE A 201 -5.71 16.49 -8.44
CA ILE A 201 -6.96 15.88 -7.97
C ILE A 201 -8.15 16.46 -8.76
N PRO A 202 -8.96 15.65 -9.45
CA PRO A 202 -10.15 16.11 -10.16
C PRO A 202 -11.17 16.70 -9.19
N ALA A 203 -11.88 17.75 -9.64
CA ALA A 203 -12.86 18.46 -8.81
C ALA A 203 -13.97 17.53 -8.28
N LYS A 204 -14.43 16.59 -9.11
CA LYS A 204 -15.40 15.57 -8.71
C LYS A 204 -14.87 14.69 -7.57
N LEU A 205 -13.67 14.13 -7.72
CA LEU A 205 -13.04 13.29 -6.69
C LEU A 205 -12.86 14.05 -5.37
N LEU A 206 -12.44 15.31 -5.45
CA LEU A 206 -12.29 16.18 -4.28
C LEU A 206 -13.65 16.45 -3.59
N SER A 207 -14.70 16.68 -4.38
CA SER A 207 -16.07 16.85 -3.89
C SER A 207 -16.58 15.59 -3.20
N ASP A 208 -16.41 14.42 -3.82
CA ASP A 208 -16.81 13.13 -3.28
C ASP A 208 -16.09 12.86 -1.94
N ALA A 209 -14.79 13.14 -1.88
CA ALA A 209 -14.01 12.96 -0.66
C ALA A 209 -14.52 13.86 0.49
N ARG A 210 -14.80 15.13 0.19
CA ARG A 210 -15.37 16.08 1.17
C ARG A 210 -16.75 15.63 1.66
N ALA A 211 -17.60 15.10 0.77
CA ALA A 211 -18.92 14.57 1.13
C ALA A 211 -18.84 13.37 2.08
N LEU A 212 -17.76 12.57 1.98
CA LEU A 212 -17.46 11.46 2.88
C LEU A 212 -16.81 11.90 4.20
N GLY A 213 -16.60 13.20 4.42
CA GLY A 213 -15.96 13.73 5.63
C GLY A 213 -14.44 13.65 5.62
N ILE A 214 -13.81 13.32 4.49
CA ILE A 214 -12.36 13.27 4.34
C ILE A 214 -11.80 14.69 4.36
N LYS A 215 -10.91 14.97 5.33
CA LYS A 215 -10.29 16.28 5.50
C LYS A 215 -9.08 16.42 4.58
N VAL A 216 -9.29 16.99 3.41
CA VAL A 216 -8.20 17.32 2.48
C VAL A 216 -7.72 18.73 2.78
N ASN A 217 -6.54 18.84 3.40
CA ASN A 217 -5.85 20.14 3.44
C ASN A 217 -5.42 20.47 2.02
N GLU A 218 -5.73 21.68 1.55
CA GLU A 218 -5.23 22.13 0.24
C GLU A 218 -3.70 22.10 0.29
N VAL A 219 -3.10 21.33 -0.62
CA VAL A 219 -1.65 21.35 -0.82
C VAL A 219 -1.37 22.67 -1.51
N ALA A 220 -0.76 23.60 -0.76
CA ALA A 220 -0.34 24.90 -1.25
C ALA A 220 0.72 24.77 -2.36
#